data_AF-A0A917PA16-F1
#
_entry.id   AF-A0A917PA16-F1
#
_cell.length_a   1.000
_cell.length_b   1.000
_cell.length_c   1.000
_cell.angle_alpha   90.00
_cell.angle_beta   90.00
_cell.angle_gamma   90.00
#
_symmetry.space_group_name_H-M   'P 1'
#
loop_
_entity.id
_entity.type
_entity.pdbx_description
1 polymer ?
#
loop_
_entity_poly.entity_id
_entity_poly.type
_entity_poly.pdbx_seq_one_letter_code
_entity_poly.pdbx_strand_id
1 'polypeptide(L)' 'MAGLHRTGRQVDAEVLAHIWPIHHENVRFYGTHSVDIDGELAQLDTDGYRPLRLAGVAPLSS' A
#
# COMPACT_ATOMS: atom_id res chain seq x y z
N MET A 1 -1.14 -26.16 -10.13
CA MET A 1 -1.54 -24.74 -10.30
C MET A 1 -0.89 -23.93 -9.18
N ALA A 2 -0.16 -22.88 -9.57
CA ALA A 2 0.69 -21.93 -8.81
C ALA A 2 0.29 -21.62 -7.35
N GLY A 3 1.14 -21.37 -6.36
CA GLY A 3 2.56 -21.03 -6.32
C GLY A 3 2.79 -19.66 -5.64
N LEU A 4 3.25 -19.61 -4.37
CA LEU A 4 4.14 -18.57 -3.83
C LEU A 4 4.70 -18.92 -2.42
N HIS A 5 5.63 -19.87 -2.32
CA HIS A 5 6.57 -19.88 -1.17
C HIS A 5 7.98 -19.69 -1.72
N ARG A 6 8.26 -18.44 -2.11
CA ARG A 6 9.61 -17.97 -2.47
C ARG A 6 10.48 -18.05 -1.21
N THR A 7 11.15 -19.20 -1.02
CA THR A 7 12.37 -19.35 -0.21
C THR A 7 12.39 -18.52 1.08
N GLY A 8 11.65 -18.96 2.10
CA GLY A 8 11.72 -18.34 3.42
C GLY A 8 13.14 -18.48 3.98
N ARG A 9 13.79 -17.36 4.32
CA ARG A 9 15.07 -17.35 5.02
C ARG A 9 14.82 -17.77 6.47
N GLN A 10 15.64 -18.66 7.01
CA GLN A 10 15.60 -19.00 8.44
C GLN A 10 15.98 -17.76 9.25
N VAL A 11 15.07 -17.28 10.10
CA VAL A 11 15.26 -16.12 10.98
C VAL A 11 15.35 -16.63 12.41
N ASP A 12 16.28 -16.06 13.18
CA ASP A 12 16.53 -16.42 14.58
C ASP A 12 15.29 -16.18 15.46
N ALA A 13 15.05 -17.09 16.41
CA ALA A 13 13.93 -17.03 17.34
C ALA A 13 13.94 -15.76 18.21
N GLU A 14 15.13 -15.22 18.53
CA GLU A 14 15.28 -13.98 19.28
C GLU A 14 14.78 -12.77 18.47
N VAL A 15 15.02 -12.76 17.16
CA VAL A 15 14.50 -11.73 16.25
C VAL A 15 12.98 -11.87 16.09
N LEU A 16 12.49 -13.11 16.00
CA LEU A 16 11.05 -13.38 15.91
C LEU A 16 10.30 -12.93 17.18
N ALA A 17 10.91 -13.04 18.36
CA ALA A 17 10.33 -12.56 19.61
C ALA A 17 10.14 -11.03 19.65
N HIS A 18 10.92 -10.27 18.88
CA HIS A 18 10.75 -8.81 18.74
C HIS A 18 9.70 -8.42 17.70
N ILE A 19 9.42 -9.29 16.72
CA ILE A 19 8.28 -9.13 15.80
C ILE A 19 6.98 -9.44 16.55
N TRP A 20 7.04 -10.33 17.53
CA TRP A 20 5.91 -10.72 18.36
C TRP A 20 6.17 -10.49 19.85
N PRO A 21 6.15 -9.22 20.27
CA PRO A 21 6.22 -8.87 21.67
C PRO A 21 4.83 -9.04 22.26
N ILE A 22 4.50 -10.22 22.79
CA ILE A 22 3.47 -10.43 23.83
C ILE A 22 2.20 -9.56 23.63
N HIS A 23 1.18 -10.14 22.97
CA HIS A 23 -0.17 -9.62 22.68
C HIS A 23 -0.35 -9.26 21.20
N HIS A 24 -1.12 -10.10 20.49
CA HIS A 24 -1.85 -9.67 19.30
C HIS A 24 -2.91 -8.63 19.69
N GLU A 25 -2.51 -7.43 20.09
CA GLU A 25 -3.34 -6.28 19.77
C GLU A 25 -2.97 -5.84 18.36
N ASN A 26 -3.97 -5.46 17.56
CA ASN A 26 -3.76 -4.61 16.41
C ASN A 26 -3.27 -5.28 15.10
N VAL A 27 -3.78 -6.47 14.72
CA VAL A 27 -4.25 -6.55 13.33
C VAL A 27 -5.45 -5.60 13.26
N ARG A 28 -5.18 -4.31 13.00
CA ARG A 28 -6.23 -3.31 12.88
C ARG A 28 -7.00 -3.60 11.61
N PHE A 29 -8.07 -4.36 11.76
CA PHE A 29 -9.08 -4.46 10.72
C PHE A 29 -9.80 -3.11 10.68
N TYR A 30 -9.46 -2.27 9.70
CA TYR A 30 -10.07 -0.96 9.50
C TYR A 30 -11.51 -1.04 8.94
N GLY A 31 -12.11 -2.23 8.90
CA GLY A 31 -13.41 -2.48 8.29
C GLY A 31 -13.31 -2.86 6.81
N THR A 32 -14.46 -2.89 6.13
CA THR A 32 -14.54 -3.04 4.68
C THR A 32 -14.38 -1.65 4.04
N HIS A 33 -13.27 -1.44 3.33
CA HIS A 33 -13.11 -0.24 2.51
C HIS A 33 -13.73 -0.49 1.13
N SER A 34 -14.84 0.18 0.84
CA SER A 34 -15.43 0.16 -0.50
C SER A 34 -14.73 1.22 -1.35
N VAL A 35 -14.18 0.79 -2.48
CA VAL A 35 -13.57 1.69 -3.47
C VAL A 35 -14.51 1.78 -4.66
N ASP A 36 -14.82 2.99 -5.11
CA ASP A 36 -15.53 3.22 -6.37
C ASP A 36 -14.58 2.93 -7.53
N ILE A 37 -14.57 1.68 -8.00
CA ILE A 37 -13.62 1.24 -9.03
C ILE A 37 -13.81 2.04 -10.32
N ASP A 38 -15.05 2.34 -10.72
CA ASP A 38 -15.33 3.05 -11.96
C ASP A 38 -14.84 4.51 -11.90
N GLY A 39 -15.09 5.19 -10.77
CA GLY A 39 -14.59 6.54 -10.52
C GLY A 39 -13.06 6.60 -10.41
N GLU A 40 -12.43 5.56 -9.89
CA GLU A 40 -10.97 5.47 -9.81
C GLU A 40 -10.32 5.17 -11.17
N LEU A 41 -10.94 4.31 -11.99
CA LEU A 41 -10.48 4.02 -13.36
C LEU A 41 -10.64 5.22 -14.29
N ALA A 42 -11.70 6.01 -14.13
CA ALA A 42 -11.93 7.22 -14.92
C ALA A 42 -10.84 8.30 -14.73
N GLN A 43 -10.02 8.20 -13.67
CA GLN A 43 -8.93 9.14 -13.39
C GLN A 43 -7.59 8.74 -14.04
N LEU A 44 -7.54 7.60 -14.71
CA LEU A 44 -6.33 7.10 -15.36
C LEU A 44 -6.20 7.63 -16.80
N ASP A 45 -4.95 7.82 -17.24
CA ASP A 45 -4.62 8.10 -18.62
C ASP A 45 -4.64 6.83 -19.51
N THR A 46 -4.30 6.98 -20.78
CA THR A 46 -4.28 5.86 -21.75
C THR A 46 -3.29 4.76 -21.37
N ASP A 47 -2.25 5.10 -20.62
CA ASP A 47 -1.23 4.15 -20.14
C ASP A 47 -1.60 3.55 -18.77
N GLY A 48 -2.74 3.94 -18.19
CA GLY A 48 -3.24 3.42 -16.92
C GLY A 48 -2.65 4.09 -15.68
N TYR A 49 -2.01 5.26 -15.83
CA TYR A 49 -1.44 6.03 -14.72
C TYR A 49 -2.33 7.20 -14.34
N ARG A 50 -2.25 7.65 -13.08
CA ARG A 50 -2.81 8.96 -12.74
C ARG A 50 -1.90 10.06 -13.26
N PRO A 51 -2.46 11.06 -13.97
CA PRO A 51 -1.70 12.23 -14.37
C PRO A 51 -1.03 12.90 -13.16
N LEU A 52 0.22 13.32 -13.32
CA LEU A 52 0.91 14.09 -12.30
C LEU A 52 0.15 15.39 -12.08
N ARG A 53 -0.35 15.59 -10.85
CA ARG A 53 -0.87 16.89 -10.44
C ARG A 53 0.32 17.82 -10.34
N LEU A 54 0.52 18.70 -11.33
CA LEU A 54 1.45 19.81 -11.19
C LEU A 54 0.94 20.62 -9.99
N ALA A 55 1.62 20.53 -8.85
CA ALA A 55 1.40 21.46 -7.76
C ALA A 55 1.61 22.84 -8.36
N GLY A 56 0.56 23.65 -8.40
CA GLY A 56 0.57 24.92 -9.12
C GLY A 56 1.82 25.70 -8.75
N VAL A 57 2.66 26.02 -9.74
CA VAL A 57 3.62 27.10 -9.57
C VAL A 57 2.74 28.31 -9.24
N ALA A 58 2.84 28.82 -8.01
CA ALA A 58 2.24 30.11 -7.72
C ALA A 58 2.79 31.09 -8.76
N PRO A 59 1.95 31.87 -9.48
CA PRO A 59 2.49 32.87 -10.39
C PRO A 59 3.41 33.77 -9.58
N LEU A 60 4.68 33.84 -9.98
CA LEU A 60 5.59 34.86 -9.47
C LEU A 60 5.02 36.20 -9.93
N SER A 61 4.30 36.87 -9.04
CA SER A 61 3.87 38.25 -9.24
C SER A 61 5.13 39.10 -9.47
N SER A 62 5.25 39.65 -10.66
CA SER A 62 6.30 40.60 -11.04
C SER A 62 5.92 42.03 -10.70
#